data_AF-A0A0V0PWY1-F1
#
_entry.id   AF-A0A0V0PWY1-F1
#
_cell.length_a   1.000
_cell.length_b   1.000
_cell.length_c   1.000
_cell.angle_alpha   90.00
_cell.angle_beta   90.00
_cell.angle_gamma   90.00
#
_symmetry.space_group_name_H-M   'P 1'
#
loop_
_entity.id
_entity.type
_entity.pdbx_description
1 polymer ?
#
loop_
_entity_poly.entity_id
_entity_poly.type
_entity_poly.pdbx_seq_one_letter_code
_entity_poly.pdbx_strand_id
1 'polypeptide(L)'
;MAYAPHTNNEVRAERRIGRVNLPLILGCATSGAGTFYEFAERAGFPEYFAPEMDRVVYVGPNQAARLARVLKTVMHIVVDEDADGNPVVETIKLKARRDYPTDWVFAGVTA
;
A
#
# COMPACT_ATOMS: atom_id res chain seq x y z
N MET A 1 -8.58 -12.70 -0.59
CA MET A 1 -8.43 -11.47 0.20
C MET A 1 -6.95 -11.28 0.44
N ALA A 2 -6.43 -10.07 0.24
CA ALA A 2 -5.06 -9.73 0.58
C ALA A 2 -5.10 -8.51 1.51
N TYR A 3 -4.58 -8.69 2.72
CA TYR A 3 -4.57 -7.70 3.79
C TYR A 3 -3.12 -7.46 4.23
N ALA A 4 -2.90 -6.32 4.90
CA ALA A 4 -1.59 -6.03 5.46
C ALA A 4 -1.21 -7.10 6.51
N PRO A 5 0.04 -7.58 6.55
CA PRO A 5 0.49 -8.56 7.54
C PRO A 5 0.68 -7.97 8.96
N HIS A 6 0.29 -6.71 9.15
CA HIS A 6 0.42 -5.92 10.37
C HIS A 6 -0.75 -4.96 10.50
N THR A 7 -0.79 -4.23 11.60
CA THR A 7 -1.85 -3.26 11.95
C THR A 7 -1.27 -1.86 12.18
N ASN A 8 -2.12 -0.83 12.08
CA ASN A 8 -1.71 0.52 12.45
C ASN A 8 -1.38 0.69 13.94
N ASN A 9 -1.83 -0.23 14.81
CA ASN A 9 -1.39 -0.27 16.21
C ASN A 9 0.08 -0.67 16.33
N GLU A 10 0.53 -1.63 15.52
CA GLU A 10 1.95 -2.03 15.47
C GLU A 10 2.81 -0.93 14.84
N VAL A 11 2.34 -0.28 13.77
CA VAL A 11 3.00 0.91 13.19
C VAL A 11 3.18 2.00 14.25
N ARG A 12 2.14 2.27 15.05
CA ARG A 12 2.20 3.23 16.15
C ARG A 12 3.23 2.84 17.20
N ALA A 13 3.27 1.56 17.58
CA ALA A 13 4.22 1.06 18.56
C ALA A 13 5.68 1.25 18.09
N GLU A 14 5.97 0.98 16.82
CA GLU A 14 7.30 1.21 16.23
C GLU A 14 7.66 2.69 16.20
N ARG A 15 6.75 3.56 15.73
CA ARG A 15 7.02 4.99 15.61
C ARG A 15 7.31 5.65 16.96
N ARG A 16 6.68 5.19 18.04
CA ARG A 16 6.94 5.66 19.41
C ARG A 16 8.35 5.37 19.93
N ILE A 17 9.01 4.35 19.37
CA ILE A 17 10.38 3.98 19.71
C ILE A 17 11.38 4.37 18.61
N GLY A 18 10.97 5.26 17.69
CA GLY A 18 11.82 5.77 16.61
C GLY A 18 12.11 4.75 15.50
N ARG A 19 11.29 3.69 15.37
CA ARG A 19 11.42 2.70 14.28
C ARG A 19 10.39 2.95 13.19
N VAL A 20 10.78 2.69 11.93
CA VAL A 20 9.94 2.91 10.74
C VAL A 20 10.09 1.72 9.78
N ASN A 21 9.80 0.51 10.25
CA ASN A 21 9.89 -0.70 9.42
C ASN A 21 8.54 -1.03 8.78
N LEU A 22 7.45 -0.80 9.51
CA LEU A 22 6.10 -1.11 9.06
C LEU A 22 5.48 0.10 8.31
N PRO A 23 5.03 -0.07 7.06
CA PRO A 23 4.35 1.00 6.34
C PRO A 23 2.98 1.31 6.95
N LEU A 24 2.61 2.59 7.05
CA LEU A 24 1.28 2.98 7.54
C LEU A 24 0.20 2.50 6.57
N ILE A 25 -0.80 1.79 7.07
CA ILE A 25 -1.95 1.35 6.28
C ILE A 25 -2.91 2.52 6.12
N LEU A 26 -3.19 2.88 4.87
CA LEU A 26 -3.91 4.11 4.53
C LEU A 26 -5.37 3.86 4.18
N GLY A 27 -5.72 2.63 3.80
CA GLY A 27 -7.09 2.30 3.45
C GLY A 27 -7.24 0.97 2.75
N CYS A 28 -8.43 0.77 2.19
CA CYS A 28 -8.80 -0.41 1.46
C CYS A 28 -9.68 -0.11 0.25
N ALA A 29 -9.77 -1.07 -0.66
CA ALA A 29 -10.69 -1.02 -1.79
C ALA A 29 -11.10 -2.42 -2.25
N THR A 30 -12.28 -2.50 -2.84
CA THR A 30 -12.75 -3.72 -3.53
C THR A 30 -12.79 -3.48 -5.03
N SER A 31 -12.20 -4.40 -5.80
CA SER A 31 -12.26 -4.40 -7.26
C SER A 31 -13.67 -4.69 -7.79
N GLY A 32 -13.88 -4.42 -9.07
CA GLY A 32 -15.11 -4.80 -9.77
C GLY A 32 -15.44 -6.29 -9.70
N ALA A 33 -14.42 -7.15 -9.58
CA ALA A 33 -14.53 -8.60 -9.47
C ALA A 33 -14.71 -9.12 -8.03
N GLY A 34 -14.77 -8.23 -7.02
CA GLY A 34 -14.99 -8.61 -5.63
C GLY A 34 -13.71 -8.87 -4.83
N THR A 35 -12.52 -8.79 -5.45
CA THR A 35 -11.25 -8.88 -4.71
C THR A 35 -11.05 -7.66 -3.84
N PHE A 36 -10.81 -7.89 -2.54
CA PHE A 36 -10.46 -6.89 -1.56
C PHE A 36 -8.94 -6.68 -1.49
N TYR A 37 -8.53 -5.42 -1.39
CA TYR A 37 -7.16 -4.96 -1.28
C TYR A 37 -7.02 -3.96 -0.13
N GLU A 38 -5.92 -4.05 0.61
CA GLU A 38 -5.42 -2.96 1.45
C GLU A 38 -4.22 -2.29 0.81
N PHE A 39 -4.05 -1.00 1.09
CA PHE A 39 -2.93 -0.22 0.60
C PHE A 39 -2.30 0.62 1.72
N ALA A 40 -0.99 0.84 1.60
CA ALA A 40 -0.16 1.50 2.60
C ALA A 40 0.82 2.49 1.97
N GLU A 41 1.52 3.26 2.81
CA GLU A 41 2.68 4.07 2.40
C GLU A 41 3.68 3.24 1.59
N ARG A 42 4.34 3.87 0.62
CA ARG A 42 5.43 3.22 -0.12
C ARG A 42 6.54 2.80 0.84
N ALA A 43 6.91 1.53 0.83
CA ALA A 43 8.02 0.99 1.60
C ALA A 43 8.66 -0.20 0.87
N GLY A 44 9.98 -0.38 1.02
CA GLY A 44 10.69 -1.56 0.54
C GLY A 44 10.94 -1.62 -0.97
N PHE A 45 10.76 -0.53 -1.72
CA PHE A 45 11.01 -0.47 -3.17
C PHE A 45 11.83 0.76 -3.57
N PRO A 46 12.81 0.64 -4.48
CA PRO A 46 13.57 1.78 -4.97
C PRO A 46 12.68 2.82 -5.66
N GLU A 47 12.89 4.11 -5.39
CA GLU A 47 12.05 5.19 -5.94
C GLU A 47 12.11 5.29 -7.47
N TYR A 48 13.28 5.01 -8.06
CA TYR A 48 13.54 5.19 -9.49
C TYR A 48 12.78 4.20 -10.40
N PHE A 49 12.37 3.03 -9.90
CA PHE A 49 11.78 1.97 -10.72
C PHE A 49 10.37 2.30 -11.23
N ALA A 50 9.57 2.95 -10.39
CA ALA A 50 8.21 3.40 -10.73
C ALA A 50 7.89 4.62 -9.85
N PRO A 51 8.43 5.82 -10.18
CA PRO A 51 8.32 7.00 -9.32
C PRO A 51 6.87 7.49 -9.16
N GLU A 52 6.00 7.20 -10.13
CA GLU A 52 4.58 7.56 -10.10
C GLU A 52 3.73 6.67 -9.18
N MET A 53 4.29 5.54 -8.70
CA MET A 53 3.62 4.62 -7.80
C MET A 53 3.92 5.00 -6.34
N ASP A 54 2.97 5.66 -5.69
CA ASP A 54 3.14 6.29 -4.38
C ASP A 54 2.70 5.40 -3.21
N ARG A 55 2.22 4.18 -3.50
CA ARG A 55 1.68 3.23 -2.51
C ARG A 55 2.24 1.84 -2.72
N VAL A 56 2.11 1.02 -1.69
CA VAL A 56 2.09 -0.44 -1.83
C VAL A 56 0.67 -0.95 -1.67
N VAL A 57 0.34 -2.00 -2.40
CA VAL A 57 -0.91 -2.75 -2.26
C VAL A 57 -0.59 -4.21 -1.93
N TYR A 58 -1.31 -4.78 -0.96
CA TYR A 58 -1.15 -6.19 -0.60
C TYR A 58 -1.94 -7.05 -1.59
N VAL A 59 -1.28 -8.04 -2.19
CA VAL A 59 -1.84 -8.87 -3.27
C VAL A 59 -1.92 -10.35 -2.93
N GLY A 60 -1.34 -10.80 -1.82
CA GLY A 60 -1.38 -12.20 -1.43
C GLY A 60 -0.89 -12.48 -0.01
N PRO A 61 -0.86 -13.76 0.40
CA PRO A 61 -0.29 -14.17 1.68
C PRO A 61 1.23 -13.87 1.74
N ASN A 62 1.81 -13.93 2.94
CA ASN A 62 3.25 -13.80 3.20
C ASN A 62 3.87 -12.46 2.78
N GLN A 63 3.20 -11.34 3.10
CA GLN A 63 3.69 -9.99 2.83
C GLN A 63 3.86 -9.67 1.34
N ALA A 64 3.23 -10.43 0.44
CA ALA A 64 3.26 -10.14 -0.99
C ALA A 64 2.60 -8.78 -1.25
N ALA A 65 3.44 -7.79 -1.56
CA ALA A 65 3.04 -6.43 -1.89
C ALA A 65 3.55 -6.03 -3.27
N ARG A 66 2.81 -5.15 -3.94
CA ARG A 66 3.19 -4.55 -5.23
C ARG A 66 3.16 -3.04 -5.12
N LEU A 67 3.98 -2.38 -5.94
CA LEU A 67 3.87 -0.94 -6.14
C LEU A 67 2.54 -0.62 -6.81
N ALA A 68 1.90 0.44 -6.36
CA ALA A 68 0.63 0.87 -6.89
C ALA A 68 0.43 2.38 -6.81
N ARG A 69 -0.50 2.85 -7.64
CA ARG A 69 -1.12 4.17 -7.54
C ARG A 69 -2.62 3.98 -7.36
N VAL A 70 -3.15 4.43 -6.23
CA VAL A 70 -4.56 4.24 -5.86
C VAL A 70 -5.34 5.54 -6.07
N LEU A 71 -6.20 5.56 -7.08
CA LEU A 71 -7.06 6.71 -7.40
C LEU A 71 -8.47 6.51 -6.83
N LYS A 72 -9.42 7.38 -7.20
CA LYS A 72 -10.79 7.33 -6.66
C LYS A 72 -11.55 6.08 -7.13
N THR A 73 -11.43 5.72 -8.41
CA THR A 73 -12.22 4.66 -9.06
C THR A 73 -11.37 3.60 -9.73
N VAL A 74 -10.05 3.77 -9.76
CA VAL A 74 -9.10 2.83 -10.36
C VAL A 74 -7.86 2.71 -9.50
N MET A 75 -7.20 1.57 -9.60
CA MET A 75 -5.90 1.30 -9.03
C MET A 75 -4.98 0.79 -10.14
N HIS A 76 -3.81 1.39 -10.26
CA HIS A 76 -2.75 0.90 -11.14
C HIS A 76 -1.78 0.08 -10.29
N ILE A 77 -1.53 -1.18 -10.64
CA ILE A 77 -0.62 -2.07 -9.91
C ILE A 77 0.51 -2.49 -10.84
N VAL A 78 1.74 -2.43 -10.36
CA VAL A 78 2.88 -3.04 -11.05
C VAL A 78 2.81 -4.56 -10.87
N VAL A 79 2.65 -5.30 -11.97
CA VAL A 79 2.51 -6.75 -11.96
C VAL A 79 3.78 -7.49 -12.38
N ASP A 80 4.62 -6.84 -13.19
CA ASP A 80 5.85 -7.41 -13.73
C ASP A 80 6.86 -6.31 -14.13
N GLU A 81 8.03 -6.73 -14.61
CA GLU A 81 9.06 -5.89 -15.24
C GLU A 81 9.28 -6.38 -16.68
N ASP A 82 9.28 -5.47 -17.65
CA ASP A 82 9.54 -5.83 -19.05
C ASP A 82 11.03 -6.06 -19.34
N ALA A 83 11.37 -6.47 -20.56
CA ALA A 83 12.74 -6.76 -20.96
C ALA A 83 13.68 -5.53 -20.92
N ASP A 84 13.12 -4.32 -20.94
CA ASP A 84 13.84 -3.06 -20.89
C ASP A 84 13.93 -2.49 -19.46
N GLY A 85 13.40 -3.22 -18.47
CA GLY A 85 13.41 -2.83 -17.06
C GLY A 85 12.28 -1.86 -16.66
N ASN A 86 11.27 -1.68 -17.51
CA ASN A 86 10.13 -0.82 -17.20
C ASN A 86 9.02 -1.60 -16.47
N PRO A 87 8.25 -0.92 -15.59
CA PRO A 87 7.15 -1.56 -14.88
C PRO A 87 5.99 -1.90 -15.83
N VAL A 88 5.55 -3.16 -15.81
CA VAL A 88 4.29 -3.59 -16.44
C VAL A 88 3.15 -3.31 -15.47
N VAL A 89 2.18 -2.49 -15.90
CA VAL A 89 1.11 -1.98 -15.04
C VAL A 89 -0.26 -2.52 -15.44
N GLU A 90 -0.97 -3.11 -14.49
CA GLU A 90 -2.37 -3.51 -14.62
C GLU A 90 -3.31 -2.45 -14.02
N THR A 91 -4.42 -2.18 -14.70
CA THR A 91 -5.46 -1.25 -14.22
C THR A 91 -6.69 -1.99 -13.70
N ILE A 92 -6.98 -1.81 -12.42
CA ILE A 92 -8.11 -2.44 -11.73
C ILE A 92 -9.18 -1.38 -11.42
N LYS A 93 -10.42 -1.62 -11.84
CA LYS A 93 -11.57 -0.79 -11.47
C LYS A 93 -11.99 -1.06 -10.03
N LEU A 94 -12.21 -0.01 -9.25
CA LEU A 94 -12.62 -0.04 -7.85
C LEU A 94 -14.09 0.34 -7.67
N LYS A 95 -14.76 -0.22 -6.66
CA LYS A 95 -16.15 0.10 -6.29
C LYS A 95 -16.29 0.68 -4.88
N ALA A 96 -15.52 0.17 -3.91
CA ALA A 96 -15.68 0.50 -2.50
C ALA A 96 -14.35 0.93 -1.87
N ARG A 97 -13.75 2.01 -2.40
CA ARG A 97 -12.55 2.59 -1.79
C ARG A 97 -12.92 3.32 -0.49
N ARG A 98 -12.14 3.07 0.56
CA ARG A 98 -12.24 3.76 1.84
C ARG A 98 -10.84 4.08 2.37
N ASP A 99 -10.65 5.31 2.79
CA ASP A 99 -9.44 5.74 3.50
C ASP A 99 -9.63 5.53 5.01
N TYR A 100 -8.56 5.17 5.71
CA TYR A 100 -8.55 5.01 7.15
C TYR A 100 -8.09 6.31 7.83
N PRO A 101 -8.69 6.70 8.97
CA PRO A 101 -8.14 7.76 9.80
C PRO A 101 -6.81 7.29 10.41
N THR A 102 -5.73 8.04 10.18
CA THR A 102 -4.38 7.66 10.61
C THR A 102 -3.69 8.66 11.53
N ASP A 103 -4.26 9.85 11.76
CA ASP A 103 -3.65 10.90 12.59
C ASP A 103 -3.29 10.41 14.01
N TRP A 104 -4.10 9.52 14.57
CA TRP A 104 -3.90 8.94 15.90
C TRP A 104 -2.63 8.09 16.01
N VAL A 105 -2.08 7.60 14.90
CA VAL A 105 -0.83 6.83 14.86
C VAL A 105 0.34 7.70 15.32
N PHE A 106 0.30 9.00 15.00
CA PHE A 106 1.36 9.95 15.33
C PHE A 106 1.14 10.65 16.69
N ALA A 107 -0.04 10.51 17.29
CA ALA A 107 -0.35 11.16 18.56
C ALA A 107 0.59 10.70 19.69
N GLY A 108 1.39 11.64 20.19
CA GLY A 108 2.40 11.43 21.24
C GLY A 108 3.74 10.89 20.73
N VAL A 109 4.00 10.91 19.42
CA VAL A 109 5.34 10.68 18.85
C VAL A 109 6.03 12.05 18.76
N THR A 110 7.02 12.31 19.61
CA THR A 110 7.88 13.50 19.51
C THR A 110 8.95 13.24 18.45
N ALA A 111 9.12 14.19 17.52
CA ALA A 111 10.14 14.19 16.48
C ALA A 111 11.56 14.25 17.05
#